data_AF-A0A183JZV2-F1
#
_entry.id   AF-A0A183JZV2-F1
#
_cell.length_a   1.000
_cell.length_b   1.000
_cell.length_c   1.000
_cell.angle_alpha   90.00
_cell.angle_beta   90.00
_cell.angle_gamma   90.00
#
_symmetry.space_group_name_H-M   'P 1'
#
loop_
_entity.id
_entity.type
_entity.pdbx_description
1 polymer ?
#
loop_
_entity_poly.entity_id
_entity_poly.type
_entity_poly.pdbx_seq_one_letter_code
_entity_poly.pdbx_strand_id
1 'polypeptide(L)'
;MRYLYGMPFYDNIALQTLKLNCLGLFIIDGKGILRQITVNDRPVGRSVDETIRLLDAFQFVEKHGEVCPANWKAGKKTIKPDPNASKEFFASSTENVPVH
;
A
#
# COMPACT_ATOMS: atom_id res chain seq x y z
N MET A 1 -33.38 -1.22 -5.71
CA MET A 1 -32.54 -2.31 -5.21
C MET A 1 -31.58 -2.72 -6.31
N ARG A 2 -30.27 -2.51 -6.14
CA ARG A 2 -29.24 -3.00 -7.06
C ARG A 2 -28.30 -3.85 -6.22
N TYR A 3 -28.38 -5.16 -6.42
CA TYR A 3 -27.54 -6.14 -5.75
C TYR A 3 -26.11 -5.99 -6.27
N LEU A 4 -25.19 -5.57 -5.41
CA LEU A 4 -23.77 -5.88 -5.55
C LEU A 4 -23.44 -6.83 -4.39
N TYR A 5 -22.94 -8.00 -4.77
CA TYR A 5 -22.66 -9.16 -3.92
C TYR A 5 -22.07 -8.77 -2.57
N GLY A 6 -22.71 -9.27 -1.50
CA GLY A 6 -22.36 -8.99 -0.11
C GLY A 6 -20.87 -9.12 0.18
N MET A 7 -20.26 -8.00 0.57
CA MET A 7 -18.99 -7.96 1.27
C MET A 7 -19.16 -7.00 2.45
N PRO A 8 -18.63 -7.33 3.63
CA PRO A 8 -18.72 -6.44 4.78
C PRO A 8 -17.93 -5.16 4.48
N PHE A 9 -18.62 -4.03 4.52
CA PHE A 9 -18.00 -2.71 4.64
C PHE A 9 -17.32 -2.66 6.02
N TYR A 10 -16.03 -3.00 6.08
CA TYR A 10 -15.21 -2.63 7.22
C TYR A 10 -14.62 -1.26 6.92
N ASP A 11 -15.03 -0.27 7.71
CA ASP A 11 -14.48 1.07 7.83
C ASP A 11 -13.72 1.61 6.60
N ASN A 12 -14.48 2.22 5.70
CA ASN A 12 -14.04 3.15 4.64
C ASN A 12 -13.19 2.61 3.48
N ILE A 13 -13.00 1.29 3.31
CA ILE A 13 -12.19 0.75 2.20
C ILE A 13 -12.90 -0.43 1.52
N ALA A 14 -13.11 -0.31 0.20
CA ALA A 14 -13.74 -1.34 -0.61
C ALA A 14 -12.69 -2.25 -1.29
N LEU A 15 -12.70 -3.54 -0.96
CA LEU A 15 -11.92 -4.58 -1.66
C LEU A 15 -12.76 -5.20 -2.78
N GLN A 16 -12.56 -4.76 -4.03
CA GLN A 16 -13.28 -5.34 -5.17
C GLN A 16 -12.42 -6.38 -5.91
N THR A 17 -12.94 -7.60 -6.08
CA THR A 17 -12.29 -8.63 -6.92
C THR A 17 -13.05 -8.75 -8.24
N LEU A 18 -12.44 -8.35 -9.37
CA LEU A 18 -13.00 -8.52 -10.71
C LEU A 18 -12.60 -9.90 -11.26
N LYS A 19 -13.57 -10.75 -11.62
CA LYS A 19 -13.34 -12.05 -12.29
C LYS A 19 -13.14 -11.82 -13.81
N LEU A 20 -11.94 -11.44 -14.22
CA LEU A 20 -11.55 -11.26 -15.64
C LEU A 20 -10.15 -11.86 -15.83
N ASN A 21 -10.02 -13.15 -16.17
CA ASN A 21 -8.76 -13.90 -16.42
C ASN A 21 -7.55 -13.74 -15.46
N CYS A 22 -7.60 -12.83 -14.48
CA CYS A 22 -6.58 -12.50 -13.50
C CYS A 22 -7.25 -12.13 -12.17
N LEU A 23 -6.47 -12.15 -11.10
CA LEU A 23 -6.90 -11.78 -9.75
C LEU A 23 -6.48 -10.33 -9.47
N GLY A 24 -7.42 -9.41 -9.62
CA GLY A 24 -7.25 -8.00 -9.27
C GLY A 24 -7.55 -7.73 -7.79
N LEU A 25 -6.73 -6.88 -7.16
CA LEU A 25 -6.99 -6.23 -5.87
C LEU A 25 -6.80 -4.72 -6.06
N PHE A 26 -7.75 -3.95 -5.53
CA PHE A 26 -7.76 -2.51 -5.62
C PHE A 26 -7.87 -1.94 -4.21
N ILE A 27 -6.99 -0.99 -3.87
CA ILE A 27 -7.08 -0.21 -2.64
C ILE A 27 -7.62 1.18 -3.02
N ILE A 28 -8.80 1.48 -2.52
CA ILE A 28 -9.51 2.74 -2.76
C ILE A 28 -9.63 3.47 -1.42
N ASP A 29 -9.31 4.76 -1.41
CA ASP A 29 -9.43 5.57 -0.20
C ASP A 29 -10.87 6.01 0.10
N GLY A 30 -11.08 6.64 1.25
CA GLY A 30 -12.40 7.17 1.65
C GLY A 30 -12.94 8.30 0.76
N LYS A 31 -12.12 8.84 -0.16
CA LYS A 31 -12.51 9.85 -1.16
C LYS A 31 -12.85 9.22 -2.51
N GLY A 32 -12.81 7.89 -2.61
CA GLY A 32 -13.06 7.16 -3.85
C GLY A 32 -11.90 7.19 -4.84
N ILE A 33 -10.70 7.60 -4.43
CA ILE A 33 -9.50 7.64 -5.28
C ILE A 33 -8.77 6.30 -5.18
N LEU A 34 -8.46 5.72 -6.34
CA LEU A 34 -7.68 4.51 -6.45
C LEU A 34 -6.21 4.79 -6.08
N ARG A 35 -5.69 4.10 -5.05
CA ARG A 35 -4.33 4.30 -4.52
C ARG A 35 -3.36 3.21 -4.95
N GLN A 36 -3.84 1.98 -5.07
CA GLN A 36 -2.98 0.85 -5.41
C GLN A 36 -3.76 -0.24 -6.14
N ILE A 37 -3.10 -0.91 -7.08
CA ILE A 37 -3.63 -2.03 -7.86
C ILE A 37 -2.61 -3.17 -7.83
N THR A 38 -3.05 -4.36 -7.44
CA THR A 38 -2.30 -5.61 -7.62
C THR A 38 -3.06 -6.48 -8.62
N VAL A 39 -2.38 -6.95 -9.66
CA VAL A 39 -2.93 -7.89 -10.63
C VAL A 39 -2.05 -9.12 -10.66
N ASN A 40 -2.59 -10.25 -10.23
CA ASN A 40 -1.89 -11.54 -10.28
C ASN A 40 -2.52 -12.45 -11.34
N ASP A 41 -1.71 -13.29 -11.97
CA ASP A 41 -2.19 -14.37 -12.82
C ASP A 41 -2.84 -15.50 -11.98
N ARG A 42 -3.63 -16.36 -12.62
CA ARG A 42 -4.43 -17.41 -11.96
C ARG A 42 -3.65 -18.35 -11.03
N PRO A 43 -2.42 -18.81 -11.34
CA PRO A 43 -1.72 -19.73 -10.45
C PRO A 43 -1.08 -19.03 -9.26
N VAL A 44 -1.00 -17.69 -9.26
CA VAL A 44 -0.28 -16.92 -8.24
C VAL A 44 -1.26 -16.26 -7.29
N GLY A 45 -1.26 -16.75 -6.04
CA GLY A 45 -2.03 -16.16 -4.95
C GLY A 45 -1.57 -14.74 -4.59
N ARG A 46 -2.46 -13.97 -3.95
CA ARG A 46 -2.14 -12.65 -3.40
C ARG A 46 -1.55 -12.80 -2.00
N SER A 47 -0.73 -11.83 -1.58
CA SER A 47 -0.25 -11.73 -0.20
C SER A 47 -1.17 -10.82 0.63
N VAL A 48 -1.77 -11.38 1.69
CA VAL A 48 -2.59 -10.62 2.64
C VAL A 48 -1.71 -9.66 3.45
N ASP A 49 -0.54 -10.12 3.88
CA ASP A 49 0.41 -9.31 4.65
C ASP A 49 0.85 -8.05 3.88
N GLU A 50 1.04 -8.18 2.56
CA GLU A 50 1.38 -7.03 1.71
C GLU A 50 0.20 -6.06 1.58
N THR A 51 -1.03 -6.60 1.49
CA THR A 51 -2.24 -5.76 1.44
C THR A 51 -2.39 -4.95 2.73
N ILE A 52 -2.16 -5.57 3.90
CA ILE A 52 -2.21 -4.89 5.20
C ILE A 52 -1.06 -3.88 5.31
N ARG A 53 0.15 -4.23 4.88
CA ARG A 53 1.30 -3.31 4.89
C ARG A 53 1.03 -2.05 4.06
N LEU A 54 0.44 -2.20 2.87
CA LEU A 54 0.07 -1.09 2.00
C LEU A 54 -1.03 -0.25 2.63
N LEU A 55 -2.04 -0.90 3.23
CA LEU A 55 -3.11 -0.22 3.96
C LEU A 55 -2.55 0.68 5.08
N ASP A 56 -1.70 0.12 5.95
CA ASP A 56 -1.07 0.86 7.04
C ASP A 56 -0.21 2.01 6.52
N ALA A 57 0.51 1.80 5.41
CA ALA A 57 1.32 2.85 4.78
C ALA A 57 0.45 4.00 4.27
N PHE A 58 -0.65 3.72 3.58
CA PHE A 58 -1.55 4.77 3.09
C PHE A 58 -2.20 5.54 4.23
N GLN A 59 -2.65 4.86 5.29
CA GLN A 59 -3.19 5.53 6.48
C GLN A 59 -2.14 6.37 7.20
N PHE A 60 -0.89 5.90 7.25
CA PHE A 60 0.21 6.64 7.86
C PHE A 60 0.54 7.92 7.09
N VAL A 61 0.65 7.83 5.76
CA VAL A 61 0.90 8.96 4.86
C VAL A 61 -0.21 10.00 4.97
N GLU A 62 -1.48 9.57 5.05
CA GLU A 62 -2.61 10.49 5.21
C GLU A 62 -2.59 11.23 6.56
N LYS A 63 -2.15 10.57 7.64
CA LYS A 63 -2.09 11.17 8.99
C LYS A 63 -0.86 12.07 9.21
N HIS A 64 0.31 11.68 8.70
CA HIS A 64 1.58 12.33 9.02
C HIS A 64 2.16 13.16 7.87
N GLY A 65 1.73 12.93 6.63
CA GLY A 65 2.27 13.61 5.45
C GLY A 65 3.70 13.20 5.07
N GLU A 66 4.26 12.16 5.72
CA GLU A 66 5.57 11.60 5.41
C GLU A 66 5.44 10.42 4.43
N VAL A 67 6.49 10.11 3.69
CA VAL A 67 6.49 9.03 2.70
C VAL A 67 7.19 7.76 3.22
N CYS A 68 6.64 6.61 2.85
CA CYS A 68 7.12 5.31 3.28
C CYS A 68 8.20 4.76 2.31
N PRO A 69 9.39 4.38 2.79
CA PRO A 69 10.42 3.73 1.96
C PRO A 69 10.05 2.30 1.54
N ALA A 70 10.89 1.67 0.70
CA ALA A 70 10.71 0.28 0.29
C ALA A 70 10.62 -0.68 1.49
N ASN A 71 9.69 -1.64 1.45
CA ASN A 71 9.45 -2.60 2.54
C ASN A 71 9.17 -1.95 3.91
N TRP A 72 8.63 -0.73 3.92
CA TRP A 72 8.22 -0.06 5.14
C TRP A 72 7.10 -0.83 5.85
N LYS A 73 7.19 -0.86 7.19
CA LYS A 73 6.19 -1.42 8.12
C LYS A 73 5.96 -0.39 9.22
N ALA A 74 4.80 -0.45 9.88
CA ALA A 74 4.49 0.42 11.00
C ALA A 74 5.63 0.46 12.03
N GLY A 75 6.07 1.66 12.42
CA GLY A 75 7.17 1.89 13.34
C GLY A 75 8.58 1.97 12.72
N LYS A 76 8.74 1.72 11.40
CA LYS A 76 10.02 1.96 10.72
C LYS A 76 10.21 3.43 10.34
N LYS A 77 11.47 3.82 10.15
CA LYS A 77 11.86 5.15 9.66
C LYS A 77 11.13 5.49 8.35
N THR A 78 10.73 6.74 8.25
CA THR A 78 10.00 7.35 7.13
C THR A 78 10.85 8.44 6.51
N ILE A 79 10.47 8.89 5.31
CA ILE A 79 11.15 9.96 4.59
C ILE A 79 10.23 11.18 4.62
N LYS A 80 10.77 12.33 5.01
CA LYS A 80 10.06 13.60 4.87
C LYS A 80 10.13 14.05 3.41
N PRO A 81 9.01 14.47 2.78
CA PRO A 81 8.98 14.92 1.39
C PRO A 81 9.57 16.33 1.23
N ASP A 82 10.79 16.54 1.70
CA ASP A 82 11.56 17.76 1.54
C ASP A 82 12.98 17.43 1.02
N PRO A 83 13.51 18.15 0.01
CA PRO A 83 14.83 17.86 -0.56
C PRO A 83 15.99 17.94 0.42
N ASN A 84 15.88 18.72 1.50
CA ASN A 84 16.91 18.84 2.52
C ASN A 84 16.71 17.81 3.63
N ALA A 85 15.48 17.62 4.10
CA ALA A 85 15.18 16.64 5.16
C ALA A 85 15.33 15.19 4.70
N SER A 86 15.11 14.89 3.41
CA SER A 86 15.31 13.53 2.88
C SER A 86 16.77 13.05 2.93
N LYS A 87 17.74 13.97 2.92
CA LYS A 87 19.18 13.64 3.00
C LYS A 87 19.53 12.95 4.31
N GLU A 88 18.88 13.31 5.41
CA GLU A 88 19.09 12.68 6.73
C GLU A 88 18.72 11.20 6.69
N PHE A 89 17.61 10.86 6.02
CA PHE A 89 17.18 9.47 5.86
C PHE A 89 18.19 8.66 5.04
N PHE A 90 18.61 9.21 3.89
CA PHE A 90 19.56 8.54 2.99
C PHE A 90 20.96 8.40 3.61
N ALA A 91 21.43 9.41 4.35
CA ALA A 91 22.69 9.33 5.08
C ALA A 91 22.68 8.23 6.15
N SER A 92 21.52 7.92 6.73
CA SER A 92 21.39 6.84 7.71
C SER A 92 21.21 5.43 7.11
N SER A 93 21.07 5.32 5.79
CA SER A 93 20.72 4.09 5.08
C SER A 93 21.86 3.49 4.24
N THR A 94 23.07 4.05 4.31
CA THR A 94 24.24 3.68 3.48
C THR A 94 25.01 2.44 3.94
N GLU A 95 24.52 1.67 4.92
CA GLU A 95 25.10 0.38 5.30
C GLU A 95 24.26 -0.79 4.77
N ASN A 96 24.84 -1.58 3.86
CA ASN A 96 24.36 -2.87 3.33
C ASN A 96 23.52 -2.86 2.03
N VAL A 97 24.13 -2.44 0.91
CA VAL A 97 23.75 -3.00 -0.40
C VAL A 97 24.91 -3.84 -0.91
N PRO A 98 24.87 -5.19 -0.80
CA PRO A 98 25.77 -6.05 -1.56
C PRO A 98 25.45 -5.85 -3.03
N VAL A 99 26.43 -5.36 -3.80
CA VAL A 99 26.38 -5.38 -5.25
C VAL A 99 26.52 -6.85 -5.65
N HIS A 100 25.43 -7.46 -6.12
CA HIS A 100 25.48 -8.75 -6.79
C HIS A 100 25.93 -8.57 -8.24
#